data_AF-A0A3S2DGE5-F1
#
_entry.id   AF-A0A3S2DGE5-F1
#
_cell.length_a   1.000
_cell.length_b   1.000
_cell.length_c   1.000
_cell.angle_alpha   90.00
_cell.angle_beta   90.00
_cell.angle_gamma   90.00
#
_symmetry.space_group_name_H-M   'P 1'
#
loop_
_entity.id
_entity.type
_entity.pdbx_description
1 polymer ?
#
loop_
_entity_poly.entity_id
_entity_poly.type
_entity_poly.pdbx_seq_one_letter_code
_entity_poly.pdbx_strand_id
1 'polypeptide(L)'
;MTINPNLRSVVAVRATVPEDAFTAGALGTLREGSGVVIRNDGLVLTIGYLITEAEEVWLTSHDGRVIPAHALAYDQESGFGLVQALAPLGLPAVALGDAGKAR
;
A
#
# COMPACT_ATOMS: atom_id res chain seq x y z
N MET A 1 -12.18 3.95 -24.95
CA MET A 1 -12.39 4.19 -23.50
C MET A 1 -11.05 4.61 -22.92
N THR A 2 -10.84 5.92 -22.73
CA THR A 2 -9.56 6.46 -22.27
C THR A 2 -9.52 6.38 -20.75
N ILE A 3 -8.74 5.45 -20.20
CA ILE A 3 -8.59 5.27 -18.76
C ILE A 3 -7.72 6.43 -18.22
N ASN A 4 -8.18 7.09 -17.15
CA ASN A 4 -7.49 8.20 -16.50
C ASN A 4 -6.07 7.78 -16.06
N PRO A 5 -5.01 8.56 -16.35
CA PRO A 5 -3.63 8.22 -15.95
C PRO A 5 -3.45 7.93 -14.45
N ASN A 6 -4.32 8.46 -13.57
CA ASN A 6 -4.30 8.18 -12.13
C ASN A 6 -4.54 6.70 -11.77
N LEU A 7 -5.21 5.92 -12.64
CA LEU A 7 -5.35 4.48 -12.42
C LEU A 7 -4.00 3.74 -12.43
N ARG A 8 -2.95 4.34 -13.00
CA ARG A 8 -1.60 3.76 -13.01
C ARG A 8 -0.87 3.91 -11.68
N SER A 9 -1.37 4.73 -10.76
CA SER A 9 -0.76 4.96 -9.44
C SER A 9 -1.29 4.01 -8.36
N VAL A 10 -2.28 3.18 -8.69
CA VAL A 10 -2.83 2.18 -7.78
C VAL A 10 -2.06 0.88 -7.93
N VAL A 11 -1.72 0.27 -6.80
CA VAL A 11 -1.05 -1.03 -6.71
C VAL A 11 -1.86 -1.96 -5.81
N ALA A 12 -1.83 -3.27 -6.09
CA ALA A 12 -2.29 -4.25 -5.12
C ALA A 12 -1.23 -4.42 -4.03
N VAL A 13 -1.65 -4.50 -2.79
CA VAL A 13 -0.81 -4.77 -1.62
C VAL A 13 -1.16 -6.15 -1.11
N ARG A 14 -0.15 -7.00 -0.96
CA ARG A 14 -0.27 -8.30 -0.30
C ARG A 14 0.75 -8.36 0.82
N ALA A 15 0.30 -8.74 2.01
CA ALA A 15 1.13 -8.87 3.18
C ALA A 15 0.95 -10.25 3.84
N THR A 16 2.07 -10.80 4.32
CA THR A 16 2.10 -12.03 5.10
C THR A 16 2.49 -11.69 6.54
N VAL A 17 1.72 -12.19 7.48
CA VAL A 17 1.84 -11.94 8.93
C VAL A 17 2.03 -13.28 9.65
N PRO A 18 2.94 -13.38 10.64
CA PRO A 18 3.14 -14.59 11.43
C PRO A 18 1.85 -15.08 12.10
N GLU A 19 1.72 -16.39 12.25
CA GLU A 19 0.55 -17.01 12.91
C GLU A 19 0.44 -16.64 14.40
N ASP A 20 1.55 -16.31 15.06
CA ASP A 20 1.63 -15.93 16.47
C ASP A 20 1.55 -14.41 16.70
N ALA A 21 1.40 -13.61 15.63
CA ALA A 21 1.21 -12.17 15.73
C ALA A 21 -0.11 -11.84 16.45
N PHE A 22 -0.12 -10.75 17.21
CA PHE A 22 -1.25 -10.37 18.06
C PHE A 22 -2.54 -10.18 17.26
N THR A 23 -2.45 -9.60 16.06
CA THR A 23 -3.62 -9.35 15.20
C THR A 23 -3.98 -10.51 14.28
N ALA A 24 -3.18 -11.57 14.20
CA ALA A 24 -3.40 -12.68 13.26
C ALA A 24 -4.74 -13.38 13.48
N GLY A 25 -5.16 -13.59 14.74
CA GLY A 25 -6.45 -14.22 15.06
C GLY A 25 -7.68 -13.41 14.60
N ALA A 26 -7.56 -12.09 14.48
CA ALA A 26 -8.67 -11.22 14.08
C ALA A 26 -8.63 -10.83 12.59
N LEU A 27 -7.42 -10.67 12.02
CA LEU A 27 -7.23 -10.13 10.67
C LEU A 27 -6.69 -11.17 9.67
N GLY A 28 -6.34 -12.37 10.13
CA GLY A 28 -5.69 -13.39 9.33
C GLY A 28 -4.19 -13.13 9.12
N THR A 29 -3.53 -14.14 8.54
CA THR A 29 -2.10 -14.16 8.24
C THR A 29 -1.78 -13.74 6.81
N LEU A 30 -2.76 -13.77 5.91
CA LEU A 30 -2.66 -13.24 4.55
C LEU A 30 -3.63 -12.06 4.42
N ARG A 31 -3.09 -10.89 4.09
CA ARG A 31 -3.87 -9.66 3.98
C ARG A 31 -3.67 -9.03 2.62
N GLU A 32 -4.76 -8.74 1.92
CA GLU A 32 -4.74 -8.21 0.57
C GLU A 32 -5.62 -6.97 0.45
N GLY A 33 -5.17 -5.99 -0.33
CA GLY A 33 -5.91 -4.77 -0.58
C GLY A 33 -5.19 -3.88 -1.59
N SER A 34 -5.37 -2.57 -1.46
CA SER A 34 -4.86 -1.58 -2.41
C SER A 34 -3.97 -0.56 -1.72
N GLY A 35 -3.00 -0.05 -2.48
CA GLY A 35 -2.19 1.09 -2.12
C GLY A 35 -2.14 2.11 -3.24
N VAL A 36 -1.80 3.36 -2.89
CA VAL A 36 -1.64 4.46 -3.84
C VAL A 36 -0.23 5.02 -3.74
N VAL A 37 0.47 5.13 -4.87
CA VAL A 37 1.80 5.75 -4.95
C VAL A 37 1.65 7.25 -4.72
N ILE A 38 2.29 7.77 -3.66
CA ILE A 38 2.23 9.18 -3.26
C ILE A 38 3.56 9.92 -3.40
N ARG A 39 4.66 9.20 -3.68
CA ARG A 39 5.96 9.79 -4.05
C ARG A 39 6.66 8.98 -5.15
N ASN A 40 7.43 9.69 -5.97
CA ASN A 40 8.13 9.11 -7.13
C ASN A 40 9.26 8.14 -6.76
N ASP A 41 9.69 8.12 -5.50
CA ASP A 41 10.64 7.14 -4.96
C ASP A 41 9.98 5.85 -4.46
N GLY A 42 8.69 5.65 -4.75
CA GLY A 42 7.99 4.40 -4.48
C GLY A 42 7.35 4.33 -3.10
N LEU A 43 7.13 5.47 -2.43
CA LEU A 43 6.31 5.51 -1.23
C LEU A 43 4.83 5.31 -1.58
N VAL A 44 4.21 4.32 -0.93
CA VAL A 44 2.82 3.92 -1.10
C VAL A 44 2.04 4.15 0.19
N LEU A 45 0.90 4.82 0.08
CA LEU A 45 -0.09 4.94 1.15
C LEU A 45 -1.08 3.77 1.04
N THR A 46 -1.39 3.15 2.16
CA THR A 46 -2.37 2.07 2.28
C THR A 46 -3.12 2.19 3.60
N ILE A 47 -4.04 1.28 3.86
CA ILE A 47 -4.65 1.11 5.19
C ILE A 47 -3.73 0.26 6.08
N GLY A 48 -3.52 0.72 7.30
CA GLY A 48 -2.51 0.19 8.22
C GLY A 48 -2.72 -1.27 8.60
N TYR A 49 -3.97 -1.70 8.75
CA TYR A 49 -4.27 -3.09 9.16
C TYR A 49 -3.71 -4.13 8.18
N LEU A 50 -3.48 -3.78 6.90
CA LEU A 50 -2.87 -4.69 5.93
C LEU A 50 -1.43 -5.03 6.30
N ILE A 51 -0.68 -4.08 6.87
CA ILE A 51 0.77 -4.18 7.08
C ILE A 51 1.19 -4.28 8.54
N THR A 52 0.25 -4.12 9.48
CA THR A 52 0.49 -4.32 10.91
C THR A 52 1.01 -5.73 11.18
N GLU A 53 2.22 -5.82 11.76
CA GLU A 53 2.93 -7.08 12.06
C GLU A 53 3.35 -7.89 10.82
N ALA A 54 3.30 -7.31 9.62
CA ALA A 54 3.71 -8.00 8.40
C ALA A 54 5.23 -8.20 8.34
N GLU A 55 5.66 -9.43 8.04
CA GLU A 55 7.06 -9.77 7.76
C GLU A 55 7.39 -9.58 6.28
N GLU A 56 6.42 -9.86 5.41
CA GLU A 56 6.56 -9.70 3.97
C GLU A 56 5.47 -8.77 3.43
N VAL A 57 5.86 -7.84 2.56
CA VAL A 57 4.92 -7.01 1.80
C VAL A 57 5.31 -7.02 0.33
N TRP A 58 4.32 -7.24 -0.53
CA TRP A 58 4.45 -7.28 -1.98
C TRP A 58 3.52 -6.26 -2.61
N LEU A 59 4.05 -5.49 -3.56
CA LEU A 59 3.31 -4.54 -4.38
C LEU A 59 3.17 -5.09 -5.80
N THR A 60 1.94 -5.15 -6.32
CA THR A 60 1.69 -5.54 -7.72
C THR A 60 1.12 -4.36 -8.49
N SER A 61 1.81 -3.94 -9.55
CA SER A 61 1.35 -2.88 -10.44
C SER A 61 0.32 -3.37 -11.46
N HIS A 62 -0.38 -2.43 -12.10
CA HIS A 62 -1.39 -2.73 -13.12
C HIS A 62 -0.88 -3.49 -14.35
N ASP A 63 0.43 -3.45 -14.62
CA ASP A 63 1.11 -4.21 -15.69
C ASP A 63 1.65 -5.57 -15.21
N GLY A 64 1.30 -5.98 -13.98
CA GLY A 64 1.63 -7.29 -13.42
C GLY A 64 3.03 -7.40 -12.82
N ARG A 65 3.80 -6.31 -12.73
CA ARG A 65 5.10 -6.34 -12.05
C ARG A 65 4.90 -6.46 -10.55
N VAL A 66 5.59 -7.43 -9.95
CA VAL A 66 5.57 -7.67 -8.51
C VAL A 66 6.89 -7.17 -7.92
N ILE A 67 6.80 -6.33 -6.89
CA ILE A 67 7.95 -5.66 -6.28
C ILE A 67 7.89 -5.87 -4.76
N PRO A 68 8.99 -6.34 -4.13
CA PRO A 68 9.05 -6.44 -2.68
C PRO A 68 9.04 -5.04 -2.05
N ALA A 69 8.43 -4.94 -0.89
CA ALA A 69 8.28 -3.69 -0.18
C ALA A 69 8.43 -3.88 1.33
N HIS A 70 8.62 -2.76 2.02
CA HIS A 70 8.79 -2.73 3.47
C HIS A 70 7.69 -1.88 4.12
N ALA A 71 7.08 -2.39 5.19
CA ALA A 71 6.20 -1.61 6.04
C ALA A 71 7.01 -0.52 6.76
N LEU A 72 6.84 0.74 6.33
CA LEU A 72 7.67 1.86 6.80
C LEU A 72 7.10 2.50 8.07
N ALA A 73 5.79 2.70 8.11
CA ALA A 73 5.12 3.34 9.24
C ALA A 73 3.65 2.93 9.28
N TYR A 74 3.09 2.96 10.48
CA TYR A 74 1.67 2.79 10.74
C TYR A 74 1.25 3.85 11.77
N ASP A 75 0.24 4.64 11.43
CA ASP A 75 -0.42 5.54 12.36
C ASP A 75 -1.73 4.90 12.85
N GLN A 76 -1.82 4.66 14.16
CA GLN A 76 -2.99 4.02 14.76
C GLN A 76 -4.22 4.94 14.79
N GLU A 77 -4.01 6.25 14.94
CA GLU A 77 -5.13 7.19 15.09
C GLU A 77 -5.90 7.32 13.78
N SER A 78 -5.20 7.55 12.67
CA SER A 78 -5.85 7.61 11.35
C SER A 78 -6.13 6.24 10.74
N GLY A 79 -5.43 5.20 11.20
CA GLY A 79 -5.43 3.88 10.59
C GLY A 79 -4.61 3.78 9.29
N PHE A 80 -3.77 4.76 8.93
CA PHE A 80 -3.00 4.74 7.68
C PHE A 80 -1.68 4.00 7.83
N GLY A 81 -1.30 3.28 6.77
CA GLY A 81 -0.01 2.61 6.64
C GLY A 81 0.81 3.20 5.50
N LEU A 82 2.12 3.24 5.68
CA LEU A 82 3.09 3.58 4.64
C LEU A 82 3.92 2.35 4.30
N VAL A 83 4.05 2.10 3.00
CA VAL A 83 4.84 1.00 2.44
C VAL A 83 5.88 1.59 1.49
N GLN A 84 7.14 1.21 1.66
CA GLN A 84 8.23 1.63 0.80
C GLN A 84 8.58 0.49 -0.17
N ALA A 85 8.44 0.74 -1.47
CA ALA A 85 8.93 -0.19 -2.48
C ALA A 85 10.46 -0.32 -2.39
N LEU A 86 10.98 -1.55 -2.47
CA LEU A 86 12.42 -1.83 -2.41
C LEU A 86 13.10 -1.82 -3.80
N ALA A 87 12.31 -1.64 -4.86
CA ALA A 87 12.79 -1.40 -6.22
C ALA A 87 11.94 -0.31 -6.90
N PRO A 88 12.45 0.35 -7.95
CA PRO A 88 11.68 1.38 -8.66
C PRO A 88 10.36 0.83 -9.21
N LEU A 89 9.23 1.38 -8.72
CA LEU A 89 7.89 1.05 -9.22
C LEU A 89 7.70 1.52 -10.67
N GLY A 90 8.30 2.66 -11.03
CA GLY A 90 8.09 3.29 -12.35
C GLY A 90 6.66 3.79 -12.58
N LEU A 91 5.90 4.01 -11.50
CA LEU A 91 4.52 4.49 -11.52
C LEU A 91 4.47 5.97 -11.13
N PRO A 92 3.51 6.75 -11.68
CA PRO A 92 3.37 8.14 -11.30
C PRO A 92 2.85 8.27 -9.87
N ALA A 93 3.39 9.23 -9.11
CA ALA A 93 2.82 9.60 -7.81
C ALA A 93 1.62 10.53 -7.97
N VAL A 94 0.58 10.33 -7.14
CA VAL A 94 -0.59 11.21 -7.09
C VAL A 94 -0.39 12.29 -6.03
N ALA A 95 -0.70 13.54 -6.38
CA ALA A 95 -0.72 14.63 -5.42
C ALA A 95 -1.93 14.50 -4.49
N LEU A 96 -1.73 14.76 -3.18
CA LEU A 96 -2.82 14.78 -2.23
C LEU A 96 -3.74 15.98 -2.53
N GLY A 97 -5.04 15.71 -2.58
CA GLY A 97 -6.07 16.75 -2.72
C GLY A 97 -6.36 17.46 -1.41
N ASP A 98 -7.16 18.52 -1.50
CA ASP A 98 -7.70 19.23 -0.34
C ASP A 98 -9.09 18.66 0.01
N ALA A 99 -9.16 17.86 1.06
CA ALA A 99 -10.40 17.22 1.50
C ALA A 99 -11.48 18.24 1.89
N GLY A 100 -11.10 19.43 2.38
CA GLY A 100 -12.04 20.50 2.72
C GLY A 100 -12.73 21.14 1.50
N LYS A 101 -12.23 20.85 0.29
CA LYS A 101 -12.81 21.28 -0.99
C LYS A 101 -13.48 20.15 -1.77
N ALA A 102 -13.51 18.93 -1.21
CA ALA A 102 -14.25 17.83 -1.81
C ALA A 102 -15.77 18.13 -1.75
N ARG A 103 -16.50 17.77 -2.81
CA ARG A 103 -17.96 17.91 -2.90
C ARG A 103 -18.63 16.57 -2.72
#